data_AF-A0A969SEK5-F1
#
_entry.id   AF-A0A969SEK5-F1
#
_cell.length_a   1.000
_cell.length_b   1.000
_cell.length_c   1.000
_cell.angle_alpha   90.00
_cell.angle_beta   90.00
_cell.angle_gamma   90.00
#
_symmetry.space_group_name_H-M   'P 1'
#
loop_
_entity.id
_entity.type
_entity.pdbx_description
1 polymer ?
#
loop_
_entity_poly.entity_id
_entity_poly.type
_entity_poly.pdbx_seq_one_letter_code
_entity_poly.pdbx_strand_id
1 'polypeptide(L)'
;MAKLETQIKERQKESQQLDAKIYLQSVDAYEPQYDFIKSEDYLIQLQNIKLQQDRVLNSNRAFISRGKMIINGNEQEGEQLIKNFLKLIKIAFETQCDYAIRDVKYSNIENLKRKLQETFTKINKISSKTKCEIGREYLDLKLKHLDLKYELEQKRKEEREQEQEIKKQAREREK
;
A
#
# COMPACT_ATOMS: atom_id res chain seq x y z
N MET A 1 -27.15 7.46 30.01
CA MET A 1 -27.12 7.96 28.62
C MET A 1 -26.25 9.21 28.51
N ALA A 2 -26.64 10.38 29.04
CA ALA A 2 -25.90 11.64 28.87
C ALA A 2 -24.41 11.61 29.28
N LYS A 3 -24.06 10.99 30.42
CA LYS A 3 -22.65 10.89 30.88
C LYS A 3 -21.77 10.03 29.95
N LEU A 4 -22.35 9.02 29.32
CA LEU A 4 -21.65 8.13 28.38
C LEU A 4 -21.44 8.85 27.04
N GLU A 5 -22.42 9.62 26.57
CA GLU A 5 -22.32 10.44 25.36
C GLU A 5 -21.26 11.55 25.50
N THR A 6 -21.16 12.18 26.67
CA THR A 6 -20.10 13.16 26.96
C THR A 6 -18.72 12.50 26.92
N GLN A 7 -18.55 11.34 27.54
CA GLN A 7 -17.29 10.60 27.49
C GLN A 7 -16.91 10.15 26.07
N ILE A 8 -17.89 9.74 25.25
CA ILE A 8 -17.65 9.40 23.84
C ILE A 8 -17.15 10.62 23.07
N LYS A 9 -17.76 11.80 23.27
CA LYS A 9 -17.31 13.05 22.64
C LYS A 9 -15.90 13.46 23.07
N GLU A 10 -15.58 13.34 24.35
CA GLU A 10 -14.25 13.67 24.86
C GLU A 10 -13.18 12.75 24.27
N ARG A 11 -13.43 11.43 24.25
CA ARG A 11 -12.51 10.45 23.63
C ARG A 11 -12.35 10.66 22.12
N GLN A 12 -13.43 11.01 21.41
CA GLN A 12 -13.36 11.33 19.98
C GLN A 12 -12.49 12.56 19.74
N LYS A 13 -12.60 13.57 20.59
CA LYS A 13 -11.79 14.79 20.50
C LYS A 13 -10.32 14.52 20.80
N GLU A 14 -10.01 13.71 21.82
CA GLU A 14 -8.64 13.24 22.08
C GLU A 14 -8.09 12.43 20.90
N SER A 15 -8.89 11.52 20.32
CA SER A 15 -8.50 10.75 19.14
C SER A 15 -8.15 11.65 17.97
N GLN A 16 -8.96 12.68 17.68
CA GLN A 16 -8.69 13.66 16.62
C GLN A 16 -7.40 14.46 16.88
N GLN A 17 -7.14 14.83 18.13
CA GLN A 17 -5.92 15.56 18.49
C GLN A 17 -4.66 14.68 18.34
N LEU A 18 -4.73 13.42 18.75
CA LEU A 18 -3.65 12.45 18.58
C LEU A 18 -3.38 12.18 17.10
N ASP A 19 -4.44 12.00 16.31
CA ASP A 19 -4.40 11.84 14.86
C ASP A 19 -3.70 13.03 14.18
N ALA A 20 -4.06 14.26 14.56
CA ALA A 20 -3.40 15.48 14.05
C ALA A 20 -1.91 15.55 14.43
N LYS A 21 -1.55 15.13 15.65
CA LYS A 21 -0.16 15.11 16.11
C LYS A 21 0.68 14.07 15.38
N ILE A 22 0.13 12.87 15.18
CA ILE A 22 0.78 11.81 14.39
C ILE A 22 0.91 12.26 12.93
N TYR A 23 -0.09 12.96 12.40
CA TYR A 23 -0.02 13.55 11.05
C TYR A 23 1.15 14.52 10.93
N LEU A 24 1.27 15.51 11.81
CA LEU A 24 2.38 16.46 11.80
C LEU A 24 3.74 15.77 11.86
N GLN A 25 3.89 14.79 12.75
CA GLN A 25 5.11 13.98 12.84
C GLN A 25 5.39 13.16 11.58
N SER A 26 4.35 12.68 10.90
CA SER A 26 4.48 11.92 9.66
C SER A 26 4.82 12.78 8.45
N VAL A 27 4.33 14.03 8.41
CA VAL A 27 4.61 14.99 7.33
C VAL A 27 6.09 15.39 7.36
N ASP A 28 6.64 15.65 8.55
CA ASP A 28 8.06 15.99 8.69
C ASP A 28 8.99 14.81 8.38
N ALA A 29 8.49 13.57 8.44
CA ALA A 29 9.28 12.35 8.22
C ALA A 29 9.10 11.71 6.84
N TYR A 30 8.07 12.12 6.07
CA TYR A 30 7.77 11.57 4.75
C TYR A 30 8.20 12.54 3.66
N GLU A 31 9.07 12.08 2.76
CA GLU A 31 9.48 12.86 1.59
C GLU A 31 8.54 12.57 0.41
N PRO A 32 7.75 13.57 -0.06
CA PRO A 32 6.86 13.40 -1.20
C PRO A 32 7.60 12.90 -2.44
N GLN A 33 7.05 11.88 -3.07
CA GLN A 33 7.57 11.29 -4.30
C GLN A 33 6.98 11.97 -5.54
N TYR A 34 5.80 12.58 -5.40
CA TYR A 34 5.13 13.32 -6.46
C TYR A 34 4.58 14.66 -5.93
N ASP A 35 4.54 15.66 -6.81
CA ASP A 35 4.02 17.00 -6.52
C ASP A 35 2.95 17.37 -7.57
N PHE A 36 1.90 16.54 -7.66
CA PHE A 36 0.82 16.83 -8.62
C PHE A 36 -0.13 17.88 -8.06
N ILE A 37 -0.55 18.80 -8.93
CA ILE A 37 -1.44 19.90 -8.56
C ILE A 37 -2.86 19.41 -8.28
N LYS A 38 -3.31 18.36 -8.97
CA LYS A 38 -4.68 17.83 -8.84
C LYS A 38 -4.70 16.36 -8.42
N SER A 39 -5.71 15.98 -7.65
CA SER A 39 -5.96 14.57 -7.30
C SER A 39 -6.20 13.65 -8.52
N GLU A 40 -6.60 14.20 -9.66
CA GLU A 40 -6.81 13.47 -10.93
C GLU A 40 -5.51 12.89 -11.49
N ASP A 41 -4.40 13.64 -11.40
CA ASP A 41 -3.10 13.22 -11.93
C ASP A 41 -2.55 12.02 -11.16
N TYR A 42 -2.78 11.99 -9.84
CA TYR A 42 -2.50 10.83 -8.99
C TYR A 42 -3.27 9.58 -9.43
N LEU A 43 -4.54 9.72 -9.83
CA LEU A 43 -5.35 8.59 -10.32
C LEU A 43 -4.80 8.03 -11.64
N ILE A 44 -4.40 8.91 -12.56
CA ILE A 44 -3.76 8.51 -13.83
C ILE A 44 -2.47 7.75 -13.53
N GLN A 45 -1.64 8.27 -12.62
CA GLN A 45 -0.37 7.63 -12.28
C GLN A 45 -0.57 6.28 -11.55
N LEU A 46 -1.60 6.15 -10.72
CA LEU A 46 -2.01 4.87 -10.14
C LEU A 46 -2.41 3.84 -11.21
N GLN A 47 -3.11 4.26 -12.27
CA GLN A 47 -3.43 3.39 -13.40
C GLN A 47 -2.16 2.94 -14.11
N ASN A 48 -1.21 3.85 -14.36
CA ASN A 48 0.07 3.52 -14.97
C ASN A 48 0.86 2.48 -14.16
N ILE A 49 0.92 2.64 -12.83
CA ILE A 49 1.59 1.69 -11.94
C ILE A 49 0.88 0.32 -11.95
N LYS A 50 -0.46 0.28 -11.98
CA LYS A 50 -1.20 -0.99 -12.11
C LYS A 50 -0.88 -1.71 -13.42
N LEU A 51 -0.83 -0.98 -14.54
CA LEU A 51 -0.43 -1.55 -15.83
C LEU A 51 1.00 -2.11 -15.80
N GLN A 52 1.93 -1.44 -15.11
CA GLN A 52 3.28 -1.95 -14.92
C GLN A 52 3.29 -3.22 -14.07
N GLN A 53 2.50 -3.28 -12.98
CA GLN A 53 2.34 -4.48 -12.16
C GLN A 53 1.80 -5.66 -12.99
N ASP A 54 0.77 -5.44 -13.81
CA ASP A 54 0.20 -6.46 -14.68
C ASP A 54 1.23 -6.97 -15.70
N ARG A 55 2.05 -6.10 -16.29
CA ARG A 55 3.13 -6.50 -17.20
C ARG A 55 4.16 -7.38 -16.50
N VAL A 56 4.55 -7.07 -15.27
CA VAL A 56 5.54 -7.86 -14.50
C VAL A 56 4.95 -9.21 -14.08
N LEU A 57 3.66 -9.25 -13.73
CA LEU A 57 2.91 -10.49 -13.47
C LEU A 57 2.84 -11.38 -14.71
N ASN A 58 2.50 -10.82 -15.87
CA ASN A 58 2.30 -11.56 -17.11
C ASN A 58 3.61 -12.01 -17.78
N SER A 59 4.75 -11.39 -17.42
CA SER A 59 6.08 -11.75 -17.94
C SER A 59 6.83 -12.77 -17.07
N ASN A 60 6.19 -13.36 -16.06
CA ASN A 60 6.83 -14.26 -15.08
C ASN A 60 8.03 -13.63 -14.34
N ARG A 61 8.08 -12.29 -14.26
CA ARG A 61 9.13 -11.55 -13.56
C ARG A 61 8.75 -11.19 -12.12
N ALA A 62 7.45 -11.25 -11.78
CA ALA A 62 6.96 -11.04 -10.42
C ALA A 62 7.29 -12.20 -9.48
N PHE A 63 7.09 -13.43 -9.96
CA PHE A 63 7.28 -14.67 -9.20
C PHE A 63 8.11 -15.62 -10.05
N ILE A 64 9.37 -15.79 -9.66
CA ILE A 64 10.40 -16.41 -10.48
C ILE A 64 10.75 -17.76 -9.86
N SER A 65 10.91 -18.79 -10.69
CA SER A 65 11.60 -20.02 -10.30
C SER A 65 12.80 -20.26 -11.20
N ARG A 66 13.93 -20.59 -10.56
CA ARG A 66 15.18 -21.00 -11.22
C ARG A 66 15.53 -22.46 -10.90
N GLY A 67 14.61 -23.17 -10.25
CA GLY A 67 14.79 -24.55 -9.82
C GLY A 67 14.34 -25.54 -10.87
N LYS A 68 15.05 -26.67 -10.93
CA LYS A 68 14.55 -27.91 -11.50
C LYS A 68 14.41 -28.91 -10.37
N MET A 69 13.34 -29.69 -10.38
CA MET A 69 13.05 -30.68 -9.35
C MET A 69 12.48 -31.92 -10.01
N ILE A 70 12.83 -33.08 -9.47
CA ILE A 70 12.30 -34.38 -9.86
C ILE A 70 11.58 -34.94 -8.66
N ILE A 71 10.35 -35.38 -8.83
CA ILE A 71 9.56 -36.04 -7.79
C ILE A 71 9.28 -37.45 -8.27
N ASN A 72 9.62 -38.47 -7.47
CA ASN A 72 9.39 -39.88 -7.80
C ASN A 72 9.95 -40.30 -9.18
N GLY A 73 11.05 -39.68 -9.62
CA GLY A 73 11.62 -39.91 -10.96
C GLY A 73 10.93 -39.14 -12.10
N ASN A 74 9.91 -38.33 -11.81
CA ASN A 74 9.13 -37.56 -12.78
C ASN A 74 9.46 -36.06 -12.70
N GLU A 75 10.02 -35.52 -13.80
CA GLU A 75 10.30 -34.08 -13.96
C GLU A 75 9.03 -33.24 -14.08
N GLN A 76 7.99 -33.75 -14.76
CA GLN A 76 6.73 -33.01 -14.95
C GLN A 76 5.99 -32.80 -13.61
N GLU A 77 6.03 -33.79 -12.73
CA GLU A 77 5.50 -33.65 -11.36
C GLU A 77 6.27 -32.60 -10.56
N GLY A 78 7.59 -32.56 -10.69
CA GLY A 78 8.43 -31.53 -10.08
C GLY A 78 8.12 -30.12 -10.58
N GLU A 79 7.97 -29.95 -11.90
CA GLU A 79 7.54 -28.68 -12.50
C GLU A 79 6.16 -28.24 -12.01
N GLN A 80 5.22 -29.18 -11.92
CA GLN A 80 3.87 -28.88 -11.44
C GLN A 80 3.88 -28.47 -9.97
N LEU A 81 4.71 -29.09 -9.13
CA LEU A 81 4.86 -28.69 -7.73
C LEU A 81 5.45 -27.28 -7.62
N ILE A 82 6.48 -26.95 -8.40
CA ILE A 82 7.05 -25.58 -8.45
C ILE A 82 5.98 -24.56 -8.88
N LYS A 83 5.21 -24.85 -9.92
CA LYS A 83 4.12 -23.97 -10.39
C LYS A 83 3.07 -23.75 -9.30
N ASN A 84 2.68 -24.79 -8.58
CA ASN A 84 1.73 -24.69 -7.48
C ASN A 84 2.31 -23.89 -6.30
N PHE A 85 3.59 -24.08 -6.00
CA PHE A 85 4.26 -23.32 -4.94
C PHE A 85 4.37 -21.83 -5.27
N LEU A 86 4.70 -21.47 -6.51
CA LEU A 86 4.67 -20.07 -6.98
C LEU A 86 3.28 -19.45 -6.87
N LYS A 87 2.20 -20.21 -7.16
CA LYS A 87 0.83 -19.74 -6.96
C LYS A 87 0.54 -19.44 -5.49
N LEU A 88 0.99 -20.28 -4.56
CA LEU A 88 0.83 -20.04 -3.12
C LEU A 88 1.59 -18.79 -2.66
N ILE A 89 2.84 -18.63 -3.11
CA ILE A 89 3.65 -17.43 -2.87
C ILE A 89 2.92 -16.19 -3.37
N LYS A 90 2.38 -16.24 -4.59
CA LYS A 90 1.60 -15.15 -5.18
C LYS A 90 0.40 -14.80 -4.33
N ILE A 91 -0.43 -15.77 -3.98
CA ILE A 91 -1.62 -15.53 -3.14
C ILE A 91 -1.22 -14.89 -1.81
N ALA A 92 -0.18 -15.42 -1.15
CA ALA A 92 0.30 -14.90 0.13
C ALA A 92 0.78 -13.45 0.02
N PHE A 93 1.61 -13.14 -0.98
CA PHE A 93 2.15 -11.79 -1.14
C PHE A 93 1.11 -10.78 -1.61
N GLU A 94 0.27 -11.13 -2.59
CA GLU A 94 -0.82 -10.24 -3.05
C GLU A 94 -1.78 -9.90 -1.91
N THR A 95 -2.16 -10.89 -1.10
CA THR A 95 -3.06 -10.65 0.04
C THR A 95 -2.50 -9.61 1.01
N GLN A 96 -1.18 -9.65 1.26
CA GLN A 96 -0.51 -8.66 2.11
C GLN A 96 -0.41 -7.30 1.43
N CYS A 97 -0.17 -7.25 0.11
CA CYS A 97 -0.19 -6.01 -0.66
C CYS A 97 -1.58 -5.35 -0.61
N ASP A 98 -2.64 -6.10 -0.86
CA ASP A 98 -4.01 -5.60 -0.87
C ASP A 98 -4.45 -5.10 0.51
N TYR A 99 -4.03 -5.80 1.57
CA TYR A 99 -4.21 -5.32 2.93
C TYR A 99 -3.50 -3.98 3.16
N ALA A 100 -2.22 -3.88 2.78
CA ALA A 100 -1.46 -2.64 2.93
C ALA A 100 -2.07 -1.48 2.15
N ILE A 101 -2.45 -1.69 0.88
CA ILE A 101 -3.04 -0.65 0.02
C ILE A 101 -4.38 -0.17 0.56
N ARG A 102 -5.20 -1.08 1.09
CA ARG A 102 -6.51 -0.74 1.66
C ARG A 102 -6.40 0.02 2.98
N ASP A 103 -5.41 -0.27 3.80
CA ASP A 103 -5.23 0.35 5.13
C ASP A 103 -4.36 1.62 5.11
N VAL A 104 -4.00 2.13 3.92
CA VAL A 104 -3.22 3.37 3.79
C VAL A 104 -3.95 4.52 4.48
N LYS A 105 -3.25 5.12 5.45
CA LYS A 105 -3.63 6.33 6.15
C LYS A 105 -2.44 7.27 6.19
N TYR A 106 -2.72 8.55 6.46
CA TYR A 106 -1.69 9.57 6.61
C TYR A 106 -0.67 9.22 7.71
N SER A 107 -1.05 8.43 8.71
CA SER A 107 -0.25 8.15 9.90
C SER A 107 0.58 6.87 9.83
N ASN A 108 0.38 6.00 8.84
CA ASN A 108 0.90 4.63 8.89
C ASN A 108 1.72 4.20 7.66
N ILE A 109 1.94 5.07 6.69
CA ILE A 109 2.58 4.71 5.40
C ILE A 109 3.93 4.03 5.57
N GLU A 110 4.83 4.60 6.37
CA GLU A 110 6.16 4.02 6.61
C GLU A 110 6.10 2.66 7.30
N ASN A 111 5.13 2.48 8.22
CA ASN A 111 4.91 1.19 8.86
C ASN A 111 4.36 0.14 7.86
N LEU A 112 3.46 0.54 6.95
CA LEU A 112 2.94 -0.33 5.90
C LEU A 112 4.04 -0.74 4.92
N LYS A 113 4.88 0.20 4.47
CA LYS A 113 6.05 -0.08 3.62
C LYS A 113 6.99 -1.07 4.27
N ARG A 114 7.38 -0.82 5.54
CA ARG A 114 8.26 -1.70 6.31
C ARG A 114 7.67 -3.12 6.42
N LYS A 115 6.39 -3.24 6.79
CA LYS A 115 5.71 -4.55 6.87
C LYS A 115 5.70 -5.28 5.53
N LEU A 116 5.50 -4.56 4.42
CA LEU A 116 5.51 -5.16 3.09
C LEU A 116 6.91 -5.66 2.70
N GLN A 117 7.96 -4.87 2.98
CA GLN A 117 9.36 -5.26 2.77
C GLN A 117 9.77 -6.45 3.64
N GLU A 118 9.34 -6.48 4.90
CA GLU A 118 9.56 -7.62 5.81
C GLU A 118 8.87 -8.88 5.28
N THR A 119 7.64 -8.75 4.78
CA THR A 119 6.88 -9.85 4.17
C THR A 119 7.60 -10.40 2.95
N PHE A 120 8.03 -9.53 2.03
CA PHE A 120 8.83 -9.89 0.87
C PHE A 120 10.09 -10.67 1.28
N THR A 121 10.83 -10.15 2.27
CA THR A 121 12.06 -10.77 2.76
C THR A 121 11.80 -12.14 3.37
N LYS A 122 10.75 -12.27 4.19
CA LYS A 122 10.36 -13.53 4.84
C LYS A 122 9.96 -14.58 3.80
N ILE A 123 9.11 -14.22 2.84
CA ILE A 123 8.66 -15.14 1.80
C ILE A 123 9.84 -15.60 0.95
N ASN A 124 10.69 -14.68 0.47
CA ASN A 124 11.88 -15.04 -0.33
C ASN A 124 12.86 -15.92 0.46
N LYS A 125 13.02 -15.69 1.76
CA LYS A 125 13.82 -16.57 2.62
C LYS A 125 13.25 -17.98 2.67
N ILE A 126 11.94 -18.14 2.84
CA ILE A 126 11.25 -19.45 2.89
C ILE A 126 11.37 -20.16 1.53
N SER A 127 11.13 -19.44 0.43
CA SER A 127 11.07 -20.01 -0.92
C SER A 127 12.45 -20.28 -1.54
N SER A 128 13.53 -19.69 -0.98
CA SER A 128 14.91 -19.84 -1.46
C SER A 128 15.36 -21.29 -1.66
N LYS A 129 14.96 -22.21 -0.78
CA LYS A 129 15.31 -23.65 -0.88
C LYS A 129 14.79 -24.30 -2.17
N THR A 130 13.63 -23.83 -2.64
CA THR A 130 13.02 -24.29 -3.90
C THR A 130 13.44 -23.45 -5.11
N LYS A 131 14.43 -22.55 -4.94
CA LYS A 131 14.87 -21.58 -5.94
C LYS A 131 13.72 -20.75 -6.52
N CYS A 132 12.71 -20.49 -5.70
CA CYS A 132 11.58 -19.62 -6.02
C CYS A 132 11.75 -18.30 -5.27
N GLU A 133 11.36 -17.19 -5.89
CA GLU A 133 11.47 -15.85 -5.31
C GLU A 133 10.42 -14.90 -5.88
N ILE A 134 10.10 -13.87 -5.10
CA ILE A 134 9.40 -12.68 -5.57
C ILE A 134 10.46 -11.73 -6.13
N GLY A 135 10.25 -11.25 -7.35
CA GLY A 135 11.15 -10.31 -8.03
C GLY A 135 11.16 -8.94 -7.35
N ARG A 136 12.34 -8.34 -7.22
CA ARG A 136 12.52 -7.03 -6.57
C ARG A 136 11.74 -5.91 -7.27
N GLU A 137 11.74 -5.90 -8.59
CA GLU A 137 10.96 -4.96 -9.41
C GLU A 137 9.48 -4.91 -9.00
N TYR A 138 8.91 -6.07 -8.68
CA TYR A 138 7.50 -6.16 -8.30
C TYR A 138 7.23 -5.56 -6.92
N LEU A 139 8.14 -5.77 -5.94
CA LEU A 139 8.08 -5.09 -4.65
C LEU A 139 8.15 -3.58 -4.83
N ASP A 140 9.09 -3.08 -5.65
CA ASP A 140 9.27 -1.64 -5.85
C ASP A 140 8.03 -1.00 -6.49
N LEU A 141 7.36 -1.70 -7.42
CA LEU A 141 6.07 -1.25 -7.97
C LEU A 141 4.95 -1.22 -6.93
N LYS A 142 4.91 -2.18 -6.00
CA LYS A 142 3.92 -2.19 -4.91
C LYS A 142 4.18 -1.07 -3.89
N LEU A 143 5.44 -0.76 -3.59
CA LEU A 143 5.82 0.37 -2.74
C LEU A 143 5.42 1.71 -3.39
N LYS A 144 5.71 1.90 -4.69
CA LYS A 144 5.25 3.09 -5.44
C LYS A 144 3.73 3.24 -5.45
N HIS A 145 3.00 2.14 -5.53
CA HIS A 145 1.54 2.15 -5.41
C HIS A 145 1.10 2.66 -4.03
N LEU A 146 1.74 2.19 -2.95
CA LEU A 146 1.45 2.67 -1.59
C LEU A 146 1.69 4.17 -1.45
N ASP A 147 2.81 4.67 -1.99
CA ASP A 147 3.15 6.10 -2.00
C ASP A 147 2.09 6.94 -2.72
N LEU A 148 1.77 6.58 -3.97
CA LEU A 148 0.74 7.29 -4.73
C LEU A 148 -0.62 7.25 -4.05
N LYS A 149 -0.96 6.13 -3.40
CA LYS A 149 -2.21 6.00 -2.68
C LYS A 149 -2.23 6.91 -1.46
N TYR A 150 -1.11 7.02 -0.74
CA TYR A 150 -0.94 7.93 0.39
C TYR A 150 -1.07 9.40 -0.05
N GLU A 151 -0.31 9.81 -1.06
CA GLU A 151 -0.30 11.19 -1.54
C GLU A 151 -1.65 11.61 -2.13
N LEU A 152 -2.37 10.69 -2.80
CA LEU A 152 -3.74 10.93 -3.24
C LEU A 152 -4.68 11.22 -2.07
N GLU A 153 -4.58 10.47 -0.97
CA GLU A 153 -5.42 10.71 0.21
C GLU A 153 -5.06 12.05 0.89
N GLN A 154 -3.79 12.45 0.90
CA GLN A 154 -3.37 13.78 1.35
C GLN A 154 -4.00 14.86 0.47
N LYS A 155 -3.85 14.74 -0.84
CA LYS A 155 -4.34 15.73 -1.78
C LYS A 155 -5.85 15.93 -1.68
N ARG A 156 -6.59 14.83 -1.56
CA ARG A 156 -8.05 14.86 -1.35
C ARG A 156 -8.45 15.48 -0.02
N LYS A 157 -7.59 15.40 1.00
CA LYS A 157 -7.84 16.04 2.30
C LYS A 157 -7.63 17.54 2.18
N GLU A 158 -6.53 17.98 1.57
CA GLU A 158 -6.24 19.39 1.30
C GLU A 158 -7.36 20.06 0.48
N GLU A 159 -7.79 19.43 -0.62
CA GLU A 159 -8.87 19.93 -1.47
C GLU A 159 -10.18 20.09 -0.69
N ARG A 160 -10.50 19.15 0.21
CA ARG A 160 -11.69 19.23 1.08
C ARG A 160 -11.60 20.34 2.11
N GLU A 161 -10.43 20.55 2.71
CA GLU A 161 -10.20 21.62 3.70
C GLU A 161 -10.28 23.00 3.05
N GLN A 162 -9.72 23.16 1.85
CA GLN A 162 -9.82 24.39 1.05
C GLN A 162 -11.27 24.71 0.70
N GLU A 163 -12.05 23.73 0.27
CA GLU A 163 -13.47 23.92 -0.05
C GLU A 163 -14.29 24.37 1.18
N GLN A 164 -14.00 23.78 2.35
CA GLN A 164 -14.66 24.16 3.60
C GLN A 164 -14.33 25.59 4.02
N GLU A 165 -13.07 26.00 3.86
CA GLU A 165 -12.62 27.36 4.18
C GLU A 165 -13.25 28.40 3.24
N ILE A 166 -13.32 28.12 1.93
CA ILE A 166 -14.01 28.98 0.96
C ILE A 166 -15.50 29.16 1.33
N LYS A 167 -16.18 28.06 1.70
CA LYS A 167 -17.59 28.10 2.14
C LYS A 167 -17.78 28.91 3.42
N LYS A 168 -16.83 28.83 4.35
CA LYS A 168 -16.85 29.60 5.59
C LYS A 168 -16.68 31.10 5.32
N GLN A 169 -15.69 31.46 4.50
CA GLN A 169 -15.43 32.86 4.11
C GLN A 169 -16.61 33.49 3.35
N ALA A 170 -17.28 32.73 2.47
CA ALA A 170 -18.48 33.20 1.79
C ALA A 170 -19.61 33.57 2.78
N ARG A 171 -19.86 32.71 3.77
CA ARG A 171 -20.87 32.95 4.82
C ARG A 171 -20.54 34.13 5.73
N GLU A 172 -19.26 34.42 5.95
CA GLU A 172 -18.82 35.57 6.75
C GLU A 172 -18.95 36.89 5.99
N ARG A 173 -18.86 36.88 4.65
CA ARG A 173 -19.06 38.07 3.81
C ARG A 173 -20.53 38.43 3.56
N GLU A 174 -21.42 37.48 3.73
CA GLU A 174 -22.89 37.67 3.62
C GLU A 174 -23.54 38.13 4.94
N LYS A 175 -22.78 38.16 6.05
CA LYS A 175 -23.18 38.72 7.34
C LYS A 175 -22.70 40.15 7.50
#